data_AF-A0A352WJQ7-F1
#
_entry.id   AF-A0A352WJQ7-F1
#
_cell.length_a   1.000
_cell.length_b   1.000
_cell.length_c   1.000
_cell.angle_alpha   90.00
_cell.angle_beta   90.00
_cell.angle_gamma   90.00
#
_symmetry.space_group_name_H-M   'P 1'
#
loop_
_entity.id
_entity.type
_entity.pdbx_description
1 polymer ?
#
loop_
_entity_poly.entity_id
_entity_poly.type
_entity_poly.pdbx_seq_one_letter_code
_entity_poly.pdbx_strand_id
1 'polypeptide(L)'
;IDASLYEAASIDGAGRWAKIRHITLPSIKPTIIVLLLINIGNVLNAGFEIQYMMRNGLIKSVSDTIDIYTLTWSIGQNDYSLGTAAGMFKSLVSIALVVIANTMAKRMGEERLF
;
A
#
# COMPACT_ATOMS: atom_id res chain seq x y z
N ILE A 1 8.12 4.93 22.73
CA ILE A 1 8.84 6.22 22.56
C ILE A 1 9.03 6.76 23.96
N ASP A 2 10.28 6.97 24.37
CA ASP A 2 10.60 7.53 25.67
C ASP A 2 10.43 9.07 25.65
N ALA A 3 9.76 9.62 26.66
CA ALA A 3 9.58 11.05 26.84
C ALA A 3 10.91 11.78 27.06
N SER A 4 11.90 11.10 27.65
CA SER A 4 13.23 11.63 27.92
C SER A 4 13.94 12.11 26.65
N LEU A 5 13.74 11.43 25.50
CA LEU A 5 14.30 11.81 24.21
C LEU A 5 13.73 13.13 23.69
N TYR A 6 12.44 13.40 23.94
CA TYR A 6 11.80 14.64 23.53
C TYR A 6 12.15 15.81 24.43
N GLU A 7 12.30 15.55 25.73
CA GLU A 7 12.73 16.54 26.71
C GLU A 7 14.18 16.96 26.46
N ALA A 8 15.09 15.99 26.27
CA ALA A 8 16.48 16.25 25.90
C ALA A 8 16.58 17.05 24.59
N ALA A 9 15.85 16.66 23.54
CA ALA A 9 15.84 17.41 22.29
C ALA A 9 15.23 18.82 22.43
N SER A 10 14.33 19.04 23.39
CA SER A 10 13.78 20.37 23.66
C SER A 10 14.78 21.25 24.42
N ILE A 11 15.59 20.66 25.31
CA ILE A 11 16.71 21.34 25.99
C ILE A 11 17.79 21.74 24.96
N ASP A 12 18.05 20.90 23.95
CA ASP A 12 18.97 21.19 22.83
C ASP A 12 18.39 22.16 21.78
N GLY A 13 17.18 22.71 22.00
CA GLY A 13 16.56 23.70 21.12
C GLY A 13 15.92 23.13 19.85
N ALA A 14 15.70 21.81 19.76
CA ALA A 14 15.07 21.20 18.59
C ALA A 14 13.58 21.59 18.47
N GLY A 15 13.23 22.27 17.37
CA GLY A 15 11.84 22.60 17.03
C GLY A 15 10.96 21.37 16.75
N ARG A 16 9.64 21.57 16.63
CA ARG A 16 8.65 20.47 16.42
C ARG A 16 9.00 19.60 15.21
N TRP A 17 9.39 20.20 14.09
CA TRP A 17 9.80 19.49 12.88
C TRP A 17 11.06 18.64 13.06
N ALA A 18 12.05 19.14 13.81
CA ALA A 18 13.28 18.40 14.08
C ALA A 18 13.00 17.16 14.93
N LYS A 19 12.15 17.29 15.96
CA LYS A 19 11.70 16.16 16.80
C LYS A 19 10.92 15.11 16.01
N ILE A 20 10.04 15.52 15.09
CA ILE A 20 9.32 14.60 14.22
C ILE A 20 10.28 13.79 13.34
N ARG A 21 11.21 14.47 12.66
CA ARG A 21 12.10 13.85 11.69
C ARG A 21 13.16 12.93 12.33
N HIS A 22 13.71 13.32 13.48
CA HIS A 22 14.84 12.62 14.09
C HIS A 22 14.48 11.72 15.27
N ILE A 23 13.30 11.90 15.88
CA ILE A 23 12.85 11.09 17.01
C ILE A 23 11.63 10.27 16.62
N THR A 24 10.53 10.92 16.21
CA THR A 24 9.27 10.21 15.95
C THR A 24 9.40 9.24 14.78
N LEU A 25 9.80 9.74 13.61
CA LEU A 25 9.85 8.97 12.36
C LEU A 25 10.75 7.73 12.49
N PRO A 26 11.99 7.83 12.99
CA PRO A 26 12.85 6.67 13.19
C PRO A 26 12.28 5.70 14.23
N SER A 27 11.65 6.20 15.29
CA SER A 27 11.09 5.35 16.36
C SER A 27 9.87 4.54 15.92
N ILE A 28 9.03 5.07 15.02
CA ILE A 28 7.83 4.37 14.52
C ILE A 28 8.06 3.67 13.16
N LYS A 29 9.25 3.81 12.58
CA LYS A 29 9.63 3.21 11.30
C LYS A 29 9.36 1.69 11.23
N PRO A 30 9.68 0.86 12.25
CA PRO A 30 9.35 -0.57 12.17
C PRO A 30 7.84 -0.81 12.03
N THR A 31 7.02 -0.07 12.77
CA THR A 31 5.55 -0.17 12.71
C THR A 31 5.03 0.26 11.34
N ILE A 32 5.54 1.36 10.77
CA ILE A 32 5.17 1.81 9.42
C ILE A 32 5.44 0.71 8.39
N ILE A 33 6.59 0.05 8.48
CA ILE A 33 6.99 -1.01 7.54
C ILE A 33 6.07 -2.22 7.65
N VAL A 34 5.76 -2.68 8.86
CA VAL A 34 4.83 -3.78 9.09
C VAL A 34 3.45 -3.46 8.51
N LEU A 35 2.91 -2.27 8.80
CA LEU A 35 1.63 -1.83 8.28
C LEU A 35 1.65 -1.68 6.75
N LEU A 36 2.77 -1.22 6.18
CA LEU A 36 2.96 -1.12 4.73
C LEU A 36 2.90 -2.50 4.08
N LEU A 37 3.60 -3.50 4.64
CA LEU A 37 3.60 -4.87 4.12
C LEU A 37 2.20 -5.49 4.13
N ILE A 38 1.43 -5.27 5.20
CA ILE A 38 0.04 -5.74 5.30
C ILE A 38 -0.85 -5.01 4.28
N ASN A 39 -0.69 -3.70 4.11
CA ASN A 39 -1.55 -2.90 3.24
C ASN A 39 -1.21 -3.01 1.75
N ILE A 40 0.03 -3.34 1.36
CA ILE A 40 0.42 -3.51 -0.05
C ILE A 40 -0.45 -4.55 -0.75
N GLY A 41 -0.83 -5.63 -0.06
CA GLY A 41 -1.76 -6.63 -0.61
C GLY A 41 -3.16 -6.06 -0.90
N ASN A 42 -3.59 -5.07 -0.12
CA ASN A 42 -4.90 -4.43 -0.28
C ASN A 42 -4.90 -3.31 -1.33
N VAL A 43 -3.76 -2.63 -1.56
CA VAL A 43 -3.66 -1.53 -2.52
C VAL A 43 -4.09 -1.95 -3.93
N LEU A 44 -3.76 -3.17 -4.34
CA LEU A 44 -4.15 -3.66 -5.66
C LEU A 44 -5.67 -3.90 -5.78
N ASN A 45 -6.37 -4.11 -4.67
CA ASN A 45 -7.83 -4.24 -4.63
C ASN A 45 -8.54 -2.92 -4.28
N ALA A 46 -7.79 -1.83 -4.11
CA ALA A 46 -8.35 -0.58 -3.60
C ALA A 46 -9.28 0.09 -4.62
N GLY A 47 -10.52 0.34 -4.19
CA GLY A 47 -11.45 1.22 -4.89
C GLY A 47 -12.36 0.54 -5.91
N PHE A 48 -12.27 -0.78 -6.12
CA PHE A 48 -13.15 -1.49 -7.05
C PHE A 48 -14.64 -1.18 -6.82
N GLU A 49 -15.12 -1.35 -5.58
CA GLU A 49 -16.55 -1.21 -5.26
C GLU A 49 -17.07 0.20 -5.56
N ILE A 50 -16.36 1.23 -5.09
CA ILE A 50 -16.77 2.63 -5.27
C ILE A 50 -16.68 3.02 -6.74
N GLN A 51 -15.59 2.65 -7.43
CA GLN A 51 -15.41 2.94 -8.85
C GLN A 51 -16.49 2.26 -9.69
N TYR A 52 -16.84 1.00 -9.37
CA TYR A 52 -17.89 0.26 -10.06
C TYR A 52 -19.28 0.84 -9.81
N MET A 53 -19.61 1.16 -8.55
CA MET A 53 -20.91 1.71 -8.15
C MET A 53 -21.16 3.12 -8.69
N MET A 54 -20.15 3.99 -8.69
CA MET A 54 -20.30 5.38 -9.13
C MET A 54 -20.10 5.56 -10.64
N ARG A 55 -19.74 4.50 -11.36
CA ARG A 55 -19.46 4.52 -12.79
C ARG A 55 -20.65 5.04 -13.60
N ASN A 56 -20.38 6.00 -14.48
CA ASN A 56 -21.35 6.49 -15.46
C ASN A 56 -20.65 6.83 -16.79
N GLY A 57 -21.43 7.16 -17.83
CA GLY A 57 -20.90 7.41 -19.17
C GLY A 57 -19.90 8.57 -19.27
N LEU A 58 -19.97 9.55 -18.37
CA LEU A 58 -19.07 10.72 -18.38
C LEU A 58 -17.70 10.42 -17.75
N ILE A 59 -17.66 9.59 -16.71
CA ILE A 59 -16.41 9.26 -16.00
C ILE A 59 -15.85 7.88 -16.37
N LYS A 60 -16.48 7.17 -17.30
CA LYS A 60 -16.07 5.82 -17.72
C LYS A 60 -14.58 5.72 -18.05
N SER A 61 -14.03 6.72 -18.74
CA SER A 61 -12.61 6.74 -19.15
C SER A 61 -11.62 6.81 -17.98
N VAL A 62 -12.04 7.33 -16.83
CA VAL A 62 -11.20 7.45 -15.62
C VAL A 62 -11.59 6.46 -14.53
N SER A 63 -12.80 5.89 -14.60
CA SER A 63 -13.28 4.87 -13.65
C SER A 63 -13.00 3.44 -14.10
N ASP A 64 -12.79 3.19 -15.40
CA ASP A 64 -12.53 1.84 -15.92
C ASP A 64 -11.13 1.36 -15.47
N THR A 65 -11.11 0.53 -14.45
CA THR A 65 -9.90 -0.15 -13.95
C THR A 65 -9.83 -1.60 -14.45
N ILE A 66 -8.65 -2.22 -14.28
CA ILE A 66 -8.40 -3.62 -14.64
C ILE A 66 -9.47 -4.54 -14.01
N ASP A 67 -9.85 -4.29 -12.76
CA ASP A 67 -10.85 -5.09 -12.04
C ASP A 67 -12.25 -4.98 -12.68
N ILE A 68 -12.67 -3.75 -13.05
CA ILE A 68 -13.97 -3.53 -13.71
C ILE A 68 -14.00 -4.10 -15.13
N TYR A 69 -12.91 -3.95 -15.87
CA TYR A 69 -12.78 -4.52 -17.21
C TYR A 69 -12.86 -6.05 -17.15
N THR A 70 -12.08 -6.65 -16.25
CA THR A 70 -12.07 -8.09 -16.03
C THR A 70 -13.45 -8.61 -15.64
N LEU A 71 -14.15 -7.93 -14.72
CA LEU A 71 -15.52 -8.30 -14.33
C LEU A 71 -16.48 -8.26 -15.54
N THR A 72 -16.44 -7.17 -16.31
CA THR A 72 -17.36 -6.95 -17.45
C THR A 72 -17.17 -8.01 -18.53
N TRP A 73 -15.93 -8.37 -18.86
CA TRP A 73 -15.65 -9.34 -19.92
C TRP A 73 -15.75 -10.79 -19.43
N SER A 74 -15.27 -11.10 -18.21
CA SER A 74 -15.32 -12.47 -17.72
C SER A 74 -16.72 -12.96 -17.40
N ILE A 75 -17.54 -12.12 -16.76
CA ILE A 75 -18.91 -12.47 -16.40
C ILE A 75 -19.89 -12.03 -17.49
N GLY A 76 -19.73 -10.83 -18.05
CA GLY A 76 -20.67 -10.29 -19.04
C GLY A 76 -20.57 -10.96 -20.41
N GLN A 77 -19.39 -11.48 -20.80
CA GLN A 77 -19.19 -12.15 -22.10
C GLN A 77 -18.88 -13.66 -21.94
N ASN A 78 -18.99 -14.20 -20.72
CA ASN A 78 -18.62 -15.58 -20.36
C ASN A 78 -17.15 -15.96 -20.64
N ASP A 79 -16.24 -14.98 -20.77
CA ASP A 79 -14.81 -15.24 -20.97
C ASP A 79 -14.09 -15.40 -19.63
N TYR A 80 -14.35 -16.52 -18.95
CA TYR A 80 -13.73 -16.82 -17.66
C TYR A 80 -12.21 -16.93 -17.74
N SER A 81 -11.65 -17.29 -18.91
CA SER A 81 -10.20 -17.39 -19.12
C SER A 81 -9.52 -16.04 -18.93
N LEU A 82 -10.09 -14.97 -19.50
CA LEU A 82 -9.61 -13.61 -19.30
C LEU A 82 -9.72 -13.17 -17.83
N GLY A 83 -10.81 -13.57 -17.16
CA GLY A 83 -11.01 -13.39 -15.72
C GLY A 83 -9.87 -13.95 -14.87
N THR A 84 -9.57 -15.24 -15.09
CA THR A 84 -8.51 -15.95 -14.38
C THR A 84 -7.13 -15.38 -14.70
N ALA A 85 -6.83 -15.08 -15.96
CA ALA A 85 -5.54 -14.53 -16.38
C ALA A 85 -5.26 -13.18 -15.72
N ALA A 86 -6.25 -12.28 -15.66
CA ALA A 86 -6.12 -11.00 -14.98
C ALA A 86 -5.90 -11.16 -13.46
N GLY A 87 -6.61 -12.08 -12.81
CA GLY A 87 -6.40 -12.41 -11.40
C GLY A 87 -4.99 -12.96 -11.10
N MET A 88 -4.47 -13.84 -11.97
CA MET A 88 -3.11 -14.36 -11.88
C MET A 88 -2.06 -13.25 -12.06
N PHE A 89 -2.25 -12.38 -13.05
CA PHE A 89 -1.38 -11.22 -13.26
C PHE A 89 -1.35 -10.31 -12.03
N LYS A 90 -2.53 -9.98 -11.48
CA LYS A 90 -2.65 -9.18 -10.26
C LYS A 90 -1.91 -9.81 -9.08
N SER A 91 -2.04 -11.12 -8.91
CA SER A 91 -1.36 -11.87 -7.85
C SER A 91 0.16 -11.84 -8.00
N LEU A 92 0.67 -11.95 -9.23
CA LEU A 92 2.10 -11.81 -9.54
C LEU A 92 2.62 -10.41 -9.17
N VAL A 93 1.89 -9.35 -9.56
CA VAL A 93 2.24 -7.97 -9.20
C VAL A 93 2.20 -7.77 -7.68
N SER A 94 1.20 -8.30 -6.98
CA SER A 94 1.13 -8.26 -5.50
C SER A 94 2.36 -8.87 -4.86
N ILE A 95 2.75 -10.08 -5.28
CA ILE A 95 3.91 -10.78 -4.75
C ILE A 95 5.18 -9.98 -5.03
N ALA A 96 5.35 -9.46 -6.24
CA ALA A 96 6.50 -8.62 -6.59
C ALA A 96 6.60 -7.38 -5.70
N LEU A 97 5.48 -6.67 -5.45
CA LEU A 97 5.45 -5.51 -4.56
C LEU A 97 5.81 -5.86 -3.12
N VAL A 98 5.27 -6.96 -2.59
CA VAL A 98 5.59 -7.44 -1.24
C VAL A 98 7.07 -7.79 -1.12
N VAL A 99 7.64 -8.48 -2.12
CA VAL A 99 9.07 -8.83 -2.13
C VAL A 99 9.95 -7.57 -2.17
N ILE A 100 9.59 -6.58 -3.00
CA ILE A 100 10.32 -5.31 -3.08
C ILE A 100 10.26 -4.59 -1.72
N ALA A 101 9.07 -4.44 -1.15
CA ALA A 101 8.88 -3.77 0.14
C ALA A 101 9.63 -4.48 1.28
N ASN A 102 9.58 -5.81 1.31
CA ASN A 102 10.32 -6.61 2.29
C ASN A 102 11.84 -6.47 2.11
N THR A 103 12.31 -6.41 0.86
CA THR A 103 13.74 -6.19 0.56
C THR A 103 14.20 -4.79 0.95
N MET A 104 13.36 -3.76 0.75
CA MET A 104 13.64 -2.40 1.21
C MET A 104 13.69 -2.32 2.73
N ALA A 105 12.75 -2.95 3.44
CA ALA A 105 12.76 -3.08 4.89
C ALA A 105 14.07 -3.69 5.41
N LYS A 106 14.51 -4.79 4.77
CA LYS A 106 15.79 -5.44 5.08
C LYS A 106 16.99 -4.51 4.93
N ARG A 107 17.04 -3.72 3.85
CA ARG A 107 18.15 -2.76 3.64
C ARG A 107 18.16 -1.63 4.67
N MET A 108 17.02 -1.34 5.29
CA MET A 108 16.88 -0.29 6.29
C MET A 108 17.14 -0.77 7.73
N GLY A 109 17.51 -2.04 7.92
CA GLY A 109 17.92 -2.61 9.23
C GLY A 109 16.76 -2.96 10.17
N GLU A 110 15.54 -3.11 9.64
CA GLU A 110 14.33 -3.33 10.44
C GLU A 110 13.96 -4.83 10.52
N GLU A 111 13.33 -5.24 11.63
CA GLU A 111 12.99 -6.64 11.89
C GLU A 111 12.03 -7.24 10.85
N ARG A 112 12.25 -8.53 10.57
CA ARG A 112 11.59 -9.31 9.52
C ARG A 112 10.17 -9.70 9.95
N LEU A 113 9.23 -9.73 8.99
CA LEU A 113 8.01 -10.54 9.13
C LEU A 113 8.24 -12.02 8.76
N PHE A 114 9.41 -12.36 8.17
CA PHE A 114 9.89 -13.73 7.88
C PHE A 114 11.41 -13.77 7.74
#